data_AF-A0A327W955-F1
#
_entry.id   AF-A0A327W955-F1
#
_cell.length_a   1.000
_cell.length_b   1.000
_cell.length_c   1.000
_cell.angle_alpha   90.00
_cell.angle_beta   90.00
_cell.angle_gamma   90.00
#
_symmetry.space_group_name_H-M   'P 1'
#
loop_
_entity.id
_entity.type
_entity.pdbx_description
1 polymer ?
#
loop_
_entity_poly.entity_id
_entity_poly.type
_entity_poly.pdbx_seq_one_letter_code
_entity_poly.pdbx_strand_id
1 'polypeptide(L)'
;MHVLVPDDPVFFAAYQSLEEPLLRRLFQLNSLHGTVPRPGDEQILSNAYDSWVRLLLKLPQWQRWDPARSPDEPVGYTLCRADGALLTSLYPVEVTMADLGHLTSCRDLLAADTAFADACRRVLEVLMLPPPWRLLAILREPAGVVTLPPEDEAAYRRYCEDVVSVLSAGDTFAYESHRALYP
;
A
#
# COMPACT_ATOMS: atom_id res chain seq x y z
N MET A 1 10.06 -10.38 -3.34
CA MET A 1 10.84 -9.13 -3.23
C MET A 1 10.36 -8.36 -2.01
N HIS A 2 11.14 -7.44 -1.48
CA HIS A 2 10.72 -6.60 -0.34
C HIS A 2 10.47 -5.18 -0.82
N VAL A 3 9.40 -4.57 -0.30
CA VAL A 3 9.00 -3.19 -0.56
C VAL A 3 8.81 -2.48 0.77
N LEU A 4 8.83 -1.14 0.77
CA LEU A 4 8.54 -0.35 1.96
C LEU A 4 7.12 0.20 1.85
N VAL A 5 6.26 -0.18 2.78
CA VAL A 5 4.87 0.29 2.81
C VAL A 5 4.69 1.32 3.92
N PRO A 6 4.21 2.52 3.61
CA PRO A 6 4.04 3.56 4.63
C PRO A 6 2.92 3.22 5.62
N ASP A 7 3.13 3.61 6.87
CA ASP A 7 2.13 3.60 7.94
C ASP A 7 1.24 4.85 7.87
N ASP A 8 0.52 5.01 6.76
CA ASP A 8 -0.31 6.19 6.54
C ASP A 8 -1.73 5.85 6.05
N PRO A 9 -2.73 6.65 6.43
CA PRO A 9 -4.13 6.37 6.12
C PRO A 9 -4.48 6.52 4.64
N VAL A 10 -3.69 7.26 3.84
CA VAL A 10 -3.98 7.52 2.43
C VAL A 10 -3.66 6.28 1.60
N PHE A 11 -2.49 5.66 1.82
CA PHE A 11 -2.17 4.38 1.20
C PHE A 11 -3.19 3.30 1.57
N PHE A 12 -3.56 3.24 2.86
CA PHE A 12 -4.52 2.27 3.35
C PHE A 12 -5.90 2.44 2.70
N ALA A 13 -6.44 3.65 2.65
CA ALA A 13 -7.73 3.93 2.03
C ALA A 13 -7.72 3.54 0.54
N ALA A 14 -6.64 3.86 -0.18
CA ALA A 14 -6.47 3.45 -1.57
C ALA A 14 -6.47 1.90 -1.70
N TYR A 15 -5.73 1.20 -0.84
CA TYR A 15 -5.64 -0.25 -0.85
C TYR A 15 -6.98 -0.94 -0.52
N GLN A 16 -7.71 -0.44 0.48
CA GLN A 16 -9.02 -0.95 0.88
C GLN A 16 -10.10 -0.70 -0.18
N SER A 17 -10.02 0.44 -0.89
CA SER A 17 -11.01 0.78 -1.92
C SER A 17 -11.09 -0.24 -3.07
N LEU A 18 -10.09 -1.12 -3.20
CA LEU A 18 -10.06 -2.20 -4.19
C LEU A 18 -11.02 -3.35 -3.86
N GLU A 19 -11.38 -3.55 -2.59
CA GLU A 19 -12.13 -4.73 -2.13
C GLU A 19 -13.54 -4.80 -2.72
N GLU A 20 -14.32 -3.73 -2.56
CA GLU A 20 -15.74 -3.73 -2.97
C GLU A 20 -15.91 -3.94 -4.47
N PRO A 21 -15.14 -3.27 -5.37
CA PRO A 21 -15.21 -3.53 -6.80
C PRO A 21 -14.83 -4.98 -7.15
N LEU A 22 -13.80 -5.54 -6.53
CA LEU A 22 -13.39 -6.93 -6.76
C LEU A 22 -14.50 -7.91 -6.38
N LEU A 23 -15.05 -7.77 -5.17
CA LEU A 23 -16.13 -8.63 -4.67
C LEU A 23 -17.40 -8.50 -5.51
N ARG A 24 -17.79 -7.27 -5.85
CA ARG A 24 -18.95 -6.99 -6.70
C ARG A 24 -18.79 -7.68 -8.05
N ARG A 25 -17.60 -7.64 -8.66
CA ARG A 25 -17.34 -8.28 -9.96
C ARG A 25 -17.36 -9.80 -9.88
N LEU A 26 -16.73 -10.38 -8.86
CA LEU A 26 -16.82 -11.82 -8.59
C LEU A 26 -18.27 -12.28 -8.39
N PHE A 27 -19.05 -11.53 -7.62
CA PHE A 27 -20.47 -11.82 -7.39
C PHE A 27 -21.28 -11.73 -8.70
N GLN A 28 -21.05 -10.72 -9.53
CA GLN A 28 -21.74 -10.57 -10.82
C GLN A 28 -21.47 -11.75 -11.75
N LEU A 29 -20.21 -12.21 -11.84
CA LEU A 29 -19.85 -13.38 -12.65
C LEU A 29 -20.56 -14.66 -12.17
N ASN A 30 -20.66 -14.84 -10.86
CA ASN A 30 -21.29 -16.01 -10.26
C ASN A 30 -22.84 -15.96 -10.32
N SER A 31 -23.43 -14.75 -10.30
CA SER A 31 -24.89 -14.57 -10.16
C SER A 31 -25.62 -14.31 -11.47
N LEU A 32 -24.97 -13.70 -12.47
CA LEU A 32 -25.60 -13.32 -13.74
C LEU A 32 -25.17 -14.28 -14.85
N HIS A 33 -25.93 -15.36 -15.03
CA HIS A 33 -25.86 -16.28 -16.18
C HIS A 33 -26.18 -15.63 -17.56
N GLY A 34 -26.28 -14.29 -17.65
CA GLY A 34 -26.76 -13.56 -18.84
C GLY A 34 -25.68 -13.12 -19.81
N THR A 35 -24.45 -12.90 -19.34
CA THR A 35 -23.28 -12.61 -20.18
C THR A 35 -22.23 -13.63 -19.86
N VAL A 36 -21.99 -14.57 -20.79
CA VAL A 36 -20.91 -15.55 -20.69
C VAL A 36 -19.61 -14.75 -20.48
N PRO A 37 -18.94 -14.87 -19.33
CA PRO A 37 -17.67 -14.21 -19.08
C PRO A 37 -16.69 -14.60 -20.19
N ARG A 38 -15.76 -13.71 -20.56
CA ARG A 38 -14.72 -14.17 -21.47
C ARG A 38 -13.95 -15.28 -20.77
N PRO A 39 -13.50 -16.30 -21.52
CA PRO A 39 -12.69 -17.37 -20.94
C PRO A 39 -11.49 -16.76 -20.20
N GLY A 40 -11.42 -16.98 -18.89
CA GLY A 40 -10.33 -16.48 -18.04
C GLY A 40 -10.64 -15.28 -17.16
N ASP A 41 -11.73 -14.53 -17.38
CA ASP A 41 -12.06 -13.34 -16.57
C ASP A 41 -12.25 -13.70 -15.08
N GLU A 42 -12.96 -14.80 -14.80
CA GLU A 42 -13.18 -15.32 -13.45
C GLU A 42 -11.85 -15.68 -12.77
N GLN A 43 -10.94 -16.32 -13.50
CA GLN A 43 -9.63 -16.68 -12.97
C GLN A 43 -8.78 -15.45 -12.67
N ILE A 44 -8.82 -14.42 -13.53
CA ILE A 44 -8.12 -13.16 -13.31
C ILE A 44 -8.62 -12.49 -12.02
N LEU A 45 -9.94 -12.39 -11.85
CA LEU A 45 -10.53 -11.76 -10.67
C LEU A 45 -10.29 -12.55 -9.40
N SER A 46 -10.40 -13.88 -9.45
CA SER A 46 -10.13 -14.76 -8.31
C SER A 46 -8.67 -14.66 -7.87
N ASN A 47 -7.73 -14.77 -8.83
CA ASN A 47 -6.30 -14.60 -8.55
C ASN A 47 -5.97 -13.21 -7.98
N ALA A 48 -6.61 -12.16 -8.50
CA ALA A 48 -6.42 -10.80 -8.02
C ALA A 48 -6.95 -10.62 -6.59
N TYR A 49 -8.14 -11.15 -6.29
CA TYR A 49 -8.70 -11.13 -4.94
C TYR A 49 -7.83 -11.91 -3.95
N ASP A 50 -7.39 -13.12 -4.30
CA ASP A 50 -6.46 -13.90 -3.47
C ASP A 50 -5.14 -13.19 -3.25
N SER A 51 -4.64 -12.46 -4.25
CA SER A 51 -3.42 -11.66 -4.14
C SER A 51 -3.64 -10.43 -3.25
N TRP A 52 -4.80 -9.77 -3.37
CA TRP A 52 -5.20 -8.66 -2.51
C TRP A 52 -5.31 -9.10 -1.04
N VAL A 53 -5.95 -10.24 -0.75
CA VAL A 53 -6.03 -10.79 0.61
C VAL A 53 -4.65 -11.16 1.15
N ARG A 54 -3.82 -11.85 0.35
CA ARG A 54 -2.46 -12.25 0.78
C ARG A 54 -1.58 -11.05 1.10
N LEU A 55 -1.67 -9.98 0.31
CA LEU A 55 -0.97 -8.74 0.59
C LEU A 55 -1.55 -8.02 1.81
N LEU A 56 -2.88 -7.94 1.95
CA LEU A 56 -3.55 -7.36 3.13
C LEU A 56 -3.07 -7.99 4.44
N LEU A 57 -2.92 -9.32 4.47
CA LEU A 57 -2.45 -10.05 5.65
C LEU A 57 -0.98 -9.78 6.01
N LYS A 58 -0.20 -9.22 5.08
CA LYS A 58 1.20 -8.85 5.29
C LYS A 58 1.40 -7.37 5.57
N LEU A 59 0.39 -6.54 5.25
CA LEU A 59 0.42 -5.13 5.58
C LEU A 59 0.47 -4.98 7.11
N PRO A 60 1.13 -3.92 7.61
CA PRO A 60 1.20 -3.63 9.04
C PRO A 60 -0.19 -3.61 9.66
N GLN A 61 -0.26 -3.94 10.96
CA GLN A 61 -1.44 -4.35 11.73
C GLN A 61 -2.61 -3.34 11.78
N TRP A 62 -3.22 -3.01 10.65
CA TRP A 62 -4.29 -2.02 10.54
C TRP A 62 -5.68 -2.59 10.80
N GLN A 63 -5.77 -3.88 11.19
CA GLN A 63 -6.92 -4.40 11.95
C GLN A 63 -7.09 -3.70 13.33
N ARG A 64 -6.16 -2.81 13.71
CA ARG A 64 -6.11 -2.13 15.02
C ARG A 64 -6.06 -0.60 14.93
N TRP A 65 -6.58 0.02 13.87
CA TRP A 65 -6.88 1.47 13.90
C TRP A 65 -8.07 1.71 14.85
N ASP A 66 -7.85 1.41 16.12
CA ASP A 66 -8.73 1.71 17.24
C ASP A 66 -8.38 3.13 17.70
N PRO A 67 -9.29 4.11 17.56
CA PRO A 67 -9.07 5.45 18.07
C PRO A 67 -8.87 5.50 19.60
N ALA A 68 -9.10 4.41 20.33
CA ALA A 68 -8.91 4.30 21.78
C ALA A 68 -7.53 3.77 22.22
N ARG A 69 -6.61 3.44 21.29
CA ARG A 69 -5.32 2.86 21.66
C ARG A 69 -4.36 3.90 22.25
N SER A 70 -3.74 3.56 23.38
CA SER A 70 -2.70 4.39 24.01
C SER A 70 -1.44 4.44 23.14
N PRO A 71 -0.80 5.62 22.95
CA PRO A 71 0.46 5.76 22.21
C PRO A 71 1.67 5.03 22.83
N ASP A 72 1.54 4.51 24.06
CA ASP A 72 2.67 3.94 24.84
C ASP A 72 2.96 2.46 24.58
N GLU A 73 2.27 1.79 23.66
CA GLU A 73 2.56 0.38 23.31
C GLU A 73 3.02 0.26 21.84
N PRO A 74 4.31 0.49 21.55
CA PRO A 74 4.84 0.33 20.21
C PRO A 74 4.85 -1.15 19.84
N VAL A 75 3.88 -1.57 19.01
CA VAL A 75 3.89 -2.89 18.38
C VAL A 75 4.63 -2.77 17.07
N GLY A 76 5.96 -2.93 17.12
CA GLY A 76 6.85 -2.77 15.97
C GLY A 76 8.06 -1.93 16.36
N TYR A 77 8.51 -1.09 15.43
CA TYR A 77 9.59 -0.15 15.67
C TYR A 77 9.06 1.29 15.61
N THR A 78 9.74 2.21 16.28
CA THR A 78 9.46 3.64 16.19
C THR A 78 10.56 4.28 15.36
N LEU A 79 10.21 4.93 14.24
CA LEU A 79 11.18 5.62 13.40
C LEU A 79 11.37 7.05 13.88
N CYS A 80 12.62 7.46 14.08
CA CYS A 80 12.96 8.79 14.56
C CYS A 80 14.03 9.45 13.68
N ARG A 81 13.98 10.78 13.61
CA ARG A 81 15.09 11.61 13.14
C ARG A 81 16.21 11.66 14.18
N ALA A 82 17.38 12.15 13.74
CA ALA A 82 18.54 12.36 14.61
C ALA A 82 18.27 13.30 15.80
N ASP A 83 17.31 14.22 15.69
CA ASP A 83 16.88 15.14 16.75
C ASP A 83 15.78 14.58 17.66
N GLY A 84 15.37 13.32 17.45
CA GLY A 84 14.33 12.65 18.22
C GLY A 84 12.90 12.89 17.74
N ALA A 85 12.69 13.66 16.65
CA ALA A 85 11.37 13.80 16.07
C ALA A 85 10.87 12.47 15.48
N LEU A 86 9.61 12.14 15.74
CA LEU A 86 8.96 10.94 15.21
C LEU A 86 8.73 11.07 13.70
N LEU A 87 8.99 9.98 12.98
CA LEU A 87 8.75 9.83 11.55
C LEU A 87 7.62 8.85 11.30
N THR A 88 6.89 9.00 10.18
CA THR A 88 5.96 7.98 9.69
C THR A 88 6.71 6.70 9.38
N SER A 89 6.30 5.59 9.98
CA SER A 89 6.96 4.28 9.80
C SER A 89 6.81 3.75 8.36
N LEU A 90 7.77 2.93 7.92
CA LEU A 90 7.83 2.28 6.60
C LEU A 90 8.08 0.78 6.76
N TYR A 91 7.08 -0.07 6.62
CA TYR A 91 7.26 -1.48 6.93
C TYR A 91 7.81 -2.26 5.75
N PRO A 92 8.85 -3.09 5.96
CA PRO A 92 9.31 -4.02 4.95
C PRO A 92 8.26 -5.12 4.76
N VAL A 93 7.61 -5.13 3.59
CA VAL A 93 6.60 -6.13 3.23
C VAL A 93 7.15 -7.02 2.11
N GLU A 94 7.02 -8.33 2.28
CA GLU A 94 7.35 -9.26 1.22
C GLU A 94 6.21 -9.37 0.20
N VAL A 95 6.49 -8.98 -1.04
CA VAL A 95 5.55 -9.07 -2.16
C VAL A 95 6.10 -9.98 -3.25
N THR A 96 5.22 -10.69 -3.96
CA THR A 96 5.62 -11.52 -5.10
C THR A 96 5.26 -10.83 -6.41
N MET A 97 6.04 -11.09 -7.47
CA MET A 97 5.70 -10.60 -8.81
C MET A 97 4.38 -11.16 -9.32
N ALA A 98 4.00 -12.36 -8.87
CA ALA A 98 2.72 -12.96 -9.19
C ALA A 98 1.56 -12.15 -8.60
N ASP A 99 1.65 -11.74 -7.33
CA ASP A 99 0.60 -10.94 -6.68
C ASP A 99 0.38 -9.61 -7.41
N LEU A 100 1.46 -8.91 -7.74
CA LEU A 100 1.39 -7.66 -8.50
C LEU A 100 0.88 -7.87 -9.93
N GLY A 101 1.27 -8.97 -10.57
CA GLY A 101 0.81 -9.34 -11.91
C GLY A 101 -0.69 -9.64 -11.96
N HIS A 102 -1.23 -10.30 -10.94
CA HIS A 102 -2.67 -10.55 -10.83
C HIS A 102 -3.46 -9.25 -10.65
N LEU A 103 -3.01 -8.36 -9.76
CA LEU A 103 -3.64 -7.04 -9.58
C LEU A 103 -3.57 -6.19 -10.85
N THR A 104 -2.44 -6.21 -11.55
CA THR A 104 -2.27 -5.53 -12.85
C THR A 104 -3.25 -6.07 -13.90
N SER A 105 -3.35 -7.39 -14.01
CA SER A 105 -4.28 -8.03 -14.96
C SER A 105 -5.73 -7.68 -14.64
N CYS A 106 -6.09 -7.60 -13.36
CA CYS A 106 -7.42 -7.21 -12.93
C CYS A 106 -7.72 -5.73 -13.19
N ARG A 107 -6.75 -4.83 -12.97
CA ARG A 107 -6.86 -3.41 -13.36
C ARG A 107 -7.18 -3.28 -14.84
N ASP A 108 -6.46 -4.01 -15.69
CA ASP A 108 -6.63 -3.95 -17.13
C ASP A 108 -7.99 -4.53 -17.57
N LEU A 109 -8.46 -5.60 -16.91
CA LEU A 109 -9.79 -6.16 -17.09
C LEU A 109 -10.91 -5.17 -16.69
N LEU A 110 -10.70 -4.42 -15.61
CA LEU A 110 -11.66 -3.48 -15.04
C LEU A 110 -11.36 -2.02 -15.42
N ALA A 111 -10.62 -1.77 -16.50
CA ALA A 111 -10.18 -0.42 -16.89
C ALA A 111 -11.32 0.57 -17.18
N ALA A 112 -12.53 0.07 -17.47
CA ALA A 112 -13.73 0.89 -17.64
C ALA A 112 -14.25 1.48 -16.32
N ASP A 113 -13.91 0.89 -15.18
CA ASP A 113 -14.14 1.45 -13.85
C ASP A 113 -12.95 2.36 -13.51
N THR A 114 -13.06 3.63 -13.87
CA THR A 114 -11.95 4.59 -13.75
C THR A 114 -11.50 4.81 -12.30
N ALA A 115 -12.42 4.70 -11.34
CA ALA A 115 -12.11 4.85 -9.92
C ALA A 115 -11.31 3.64 -9.41
N PHE A 116 -11.75 2.42 -9.72
CA PHE A 116 -10.99 1.21 -9.39
C PHE A 116 -9.63 1.19 -10.09
N ALA A 117 -9.61 1.51 -11.39
CA ALA A 117 -8.39 1.48 -12.18
C ALA A 117 -7.34 2.48 -11.65
N ASP A 118 -7.76 3.68 -11.23
CA ASP A 118 -6.86 4.67 -10.64
C ASP A 118 -6.39 4.26 -9.24
N ALA A 119 -7.29 3.79 -8.37
CA ALA A 119 -6.90 3.29 -7.05
C ALA A 119 -5.90 2.12 -7.17
N CYS A 120 -6.16 1.17 -8.07
CA CYS A 120 -5.29 0.03 -8.30
C CYS A 120 -3.94 0.47 -8.89
N ARG A 121 -3.94 1.43 -9.82
CA ARG A 121 -2.71 2.04 -10.36
C ARG A 121 -1.87 2.66 -9.24
N ARG A 122 -2.45 3.50 -8.38
CA ARG A 122 -1.74 4.16 -7.26
C ARG A 122 -1.12 3.13 -6.30
N VAL A 123 -1.90 2.11 -5.92
CA VAL A 123 -1.42 1.02 -5.06
C VAL A 123 -0.26 0.27 -5.71
N LEU A 124 -0.40 -0.13 -6.98
CA LEU A 124 0.63 -0.84 -7.71
C LEU A 124 1.91 -0.01 -7.85
N GLU A 125 1.78 1.29 -8.17
CA GLU A 125 2.91 2.20 -8.28
C GLU A 125 3.68 2.31 -6.96
N VAL A 126 2.99 2.49 -5.82
CA VAL A 126 3.64 2.49 -4.49
C VAL A 126 4.33 1.16 -4.20
N LEU A 127 3.65 0.03 -4.43
CA LEU A 127 4.22 -1.30 -4.22
C LEU A 127 5.37 -1.64 -5.18
N MET A 128 5.56 -0.86 -6.23
CA MET A 128 6.66 -1.02 -7.18
C MET A 128 7.75 0.04 -7.03
N LEU A 129 7.60 1.01 -6.12
CA LEU A 129 8.65 1.99 -5.85
C LEU A 129 9.93 1.28 -5.37
N PRO A 130 11.11 1.57 -5.95
CA PRO A 130 12.35 0.95 -5.54
C PRO A 130 12.69 1.41 -4.12
N PRO A 131 12.73 0.50 -3.12
CA PRO A 131 13.02 0.90 -1.76
C PRO A 131 14.50 1.34 -1.65
N PRO A 132 14.81 2.42 -0.91
CA PRO A 132 16.19 2.78 -0.62
C PRO A 132 16.86 1.63 0.15
N TRP A 133 17.85 0.98 -0.46
CA TRP A 133 18.36 -0.30 0.04
C TRP A 133 18.94 -0.22 1.45
N ARG A 134 19.57 0.89 1.83
CA ARG A 134 20.08 1.13 3.19
C ARG A 134 18.93 1.22 4.20
N LEU A 135 17.90 1.99 3.87
CA LEU A 135 16.71 2.13 4.69
C LEU A 135 16.01 0.78 4.84
N LEU A 136 15.83 0.03 3.75
CA LEU A 136 15.27 -1.32 3.80
C LEU A 136 16.10 -2.27 4.68
N ALA A 137 17.44 -2.19 4.61
CA ALA A 137 18.31 -3.01 5.45
C ALA A 137 18.14 -2.67 6.94
N ILE A 138 18.10 -1.39 7.30
CA ILE A 138 17.89 -0.92 8.67
C ILE A 138 16.54 -1.43 9.21
N LEU A 139 15.47 -1.30 8.42
CA LEU A 139 14.11 -1.60 8.86
C LEU A 139 13.79 -3.10 8.90
N ARG A 140 14.67 -3.95 8.37
CA ARG A 140 14.56 -5.41 8.49
C ARG A 140 15.10 -5.96 9.80
N GLU A 141 15.89 -5.18 10.54
CA GLU A 141 16.37 -5.56 11.86
C GLU A 141 15.23 -5.48 12.90
N PRO A 142 15.22 -6.36 13.92
CA PRO A 142 14.09 -6.51 14.83
C PRO A 142 13.81 -5.28 15.73
N ALA A 143 12.57 -5.26 16.24
CA ALA A 143 11.85 -4.16 16.89
C ALA A 143 12.62 -3.30 17.92
N GLY A 144 12.43 -1.98 17.84
CA GLY A 144 12.96 -0.98 18.77
C GLY A 144 12.79 0.45 18.26
N VAL A 145 13.44 1.42 18.91
CA VAL A 145 13.53 2.79 18.37
C VAL A 145 14.65 2.83 17.33
N VAL A 146 14.33 3.20 16.10
CA VAL A 146 15.27 3.32 14.99
C VAL A 146 15.49 4.79 14.71
N THR A 147 16.67 5.30 15.06
CA THR A 147 17.08 6.65 14.70
C THR A 147 17.80 6.64 13.36
N LEU A 148 17.26 7.34 12.36
CA LEU A 148 17.87 7.42 11.04
C LEU A 148 19.10 8.34 11.04
N PRO A 149 20.25 7.87 10.52
CA PRO A 149 21.36 8.76 10.17
C PRO A 149 20.93 9.80 9.13
N PRO A 150 21.57 10.99 9.05
CA PRO A 150 21.17 12.06 8.13
C PRO A 150 21.07 11.65 6.66
N GLU A 151 21.95 10.74 6.20
CA GLU A 151 21.93 10.23 4.83
C GLU A 151 20.71 9.34 4.56
N ASP A 152 20.33 8.52 5.53
CA ASP A 152 19.17 7.63 5.44
C ASP A 152 17.86 8.40 5.68
N GLU A 153 17.89 9.48 6.46
CA GLU A 153 16.79 10.44 6.61
C GLU A 153 16.49 11.17 5.29
N ALA A 154 17.51 11.58 4.55
CA ALA A 154 17.32 12.19 3.22
C ALA A 154 16.72 11.19 2.22
N ALA A 155 17.16 9.92 2.27
CA ALA A 155 16.60 8.85 1.45
C ALA A 155 15.15 8.53 1.84
N TYR A 156 14.84 8.52 3.14
CA TYR A 156 13.50 8.38 3.68
C TYR A 156 12.57 9.49 3.15
N ARG A 157 12.96 10.76 3.29
CA ARG A 157 12.13 11.89 2.84
C ARG A 157 11.81 11.80 1.36
N ARG A 158 12.83 11.50 0.54
CA ARG A 158 12.64 11.35 -0.91
C ARG A 158 11.69 10.22 -1.23
N TYR A 159 11.82 9.08 -0.55
CA TYR A 159 10.92 7.94 -0.74
C TYR A 159 9.47 8.29 -0.35
N CYS A 160 9.27 8.95 0.80
CA CYS A 160 7.95 9.41 1.22
C CYS A 160 7.36 10.45 0.25
N GLU A 161 8.18 11.34 -0.29
CA GLU A 161 7.76 12.30 -1.32
C GLU A 161 7.25 11.59 -2.59
N ASP A 162 7.96 10.55 -3.04
CA ASP A 162 7.53 9.73 -4.18
C ASP A 162 6.18 9.02 -3.89
N VAL A 163 6.02 8.49 -2.67
CA VAL A 163 4.76 7.87 -2.20
C VAL A 163 3.60 8.88 -2.20
N VAL A 164 3.81 10.06 -1.61
CA VAL A 164 2.81 11.14 -1.55
C VAL A 164 2.41 11.58 -2.95
N SER A 165 3.39 11.75 -3.84
CA SER A 165 3.18 12.13 -5.22
C SER A 165 2.31 11.11 -5.97
N VAL A 166 2.59 9.82 -5.80
CA VAL A 166 1.81 8.73 -6.42
C VAL A 166 0.38 8.72 -5.90
N LEU A 167 0.19 8.75 -4.58
CA LEU A 167 -1.13 8.60 -3.96
C LEU A 167 -2.02 9.83 -4.15
N SER A 168 -1.42 11.01 -4.27
CA SER A 168 -2.11 12.28 -4.47
C SER A 168 -2.17 12.71 -5.94
N ALA A 169 -1.72 11.86 -6.87
CA ALA A 169 -1.57 12.22 -8.27
C ALA A 169 -2.84 12.85 -8.86
N GLY A 170 -2.71 14.09 -9.34
CA GLY A 170 -3.79 14.86 -9.97
C GLY A 170 -4.56 15.79 -9.05
N ASP A 171 -4.26 15.83 -7.75
CA ASP A 171 -4.94 16.69 -6.76
C ASP A 171 -3.93 17.40 -5.84
N THR A 172 -3.79 18.71 -6.03
CA THR A 172 -2.89 19.56 -5.23
C THR A 172 -3.30 19.63 -3.77
N PHE A 173 -4.59 19.67 -3.48
CA PHE A 173 -5.09 19.73 -2.10
C PHE A 173 -4.85 18.39 -1.39
N ALA A 174 -5.09 17.27 -2.07
CA ALA A 174 -4.76 15.95 -1.55
C ALA A 174 -3.25 15.82 -1.27
N TYR A 175 -2.41 16.32 -2.19
CA TYR A 175 -0.96 16.32 -2.02
C TYR A 175 -0.51 17.12 -0.81
N GLU A 176 -0.98 18.36 -0.65
CA GLU A 176 -0.62 19.20 0.50
C GLU A 176 -1.09 18.59 1.83
N SER A 177 -2.30 18.03 1.84
CA SER A 177 -2.87 17.38 3.03
C SER A 177 -2.13 16.09 3.40
N HIS A 178 -1.76 15.27 2.40
CA HIS A 178 -1.02 14.03 2.62
C HIS A 178 0.42 14.31 3.03
N ARG A 179 1.09 15.26 2.37
CA ARG A 179 2.46 15.69 2.72
C ARG A 179 2.55 16.17 4.17
N ALA A 180 1.51 16.80 4.70
CA ALA A 180 1.49 17.27 6.10
C ALA A 180 1.62 16.12 7.13
N LEU A 181 1.42 14.87 6.73
CA LEU A 181 1.70 13.69 7.57
C LEU A 181 3.19 13.35 7.68
N TYR A 182 4.07 13.94 6.87
CA TYR A 182 5.50 13.65 6.83
C TYR A 182 6.33 14.87 7.27
N PRO A 183 7.28 14.70 8.22
CA PRO A 183 8.10 15.78 8.79
C PRO A 183 9.47 16.04 8.11
#